data_AF-A0AAP7CMQ2-F1
#
_entry.id   AF-A0AAP7CMQ2-F1
#
_cell.length_a   1.000
_cell.length_b   1.000
_cell.length_c   1.000
_cell.angle_alpha   90.00
_cell.angle_beta   90.00
_cell.angle_gamma   90.00
#
_symmetry.space_group_name_H-M   'P 1'
#
loop_
_entity.id
_entity.type
_entity.pdbx_description
1 polymer ?
#
loop_
_entity_poly.entity_id
_entity_poly.type
_entity_poly.pdbx_seq_one_letter_code
_entity_poly.pdbx_strand_id
1 'polypeptide(L)'
;MLNNFSPWQASFFDGWLSDRTLAKVVLVKQNFEFDEKGNVTPNEPGPDIVVADDYDGDPAYTPLREVNEQVAFKHGFEVYGDFTAYPPKAKQARVIEVELGLHDKTQPLFKKRLRVTGARFWKRSLLGPVATDPNIIEPTPINYSNAFGGKDLNDESNYLLENPIGRGFKLKNKQAKGQQLPCIEYANQLLRKPSHTTSVASFSAIPSHWSPRIELMPDIDKKALMAGNYPFKTVLDEHFNNMAPLDQRVKKEFTQGWAFSLSGLYPLQEYGQHQRVELPFEEPIVQLVNTLNRHTINLRCDTLVIDSDAQSFSLLWRGYIDAIHVGANSQLVVAKKETNNEV
;
A
#
# COMPACT_ATOMS: atom_id res chain seq x y z
N MET A 1 28.56 1.93 9.83
CA MET A 1 28.58 1.28 8.49
C MET A 1 27.65 0.08 8.51
N LEU A 2 26.86 -0.14 7.45
CA LEU A 2 25.99 -1.30 7.31
C LEU A 2 26.77 -2.44 6.64
N ASN A 3 26.79 -3.61 7.26
CA ASN A 3 27.33 -4.86 6.74
C ASN A 3 26.18 -5.85 6.60
N ASN A 4 25.76 -6.10 5.36
CA ASN A 4 24.67 -7.00 5.07
C ASN A 4 25.21 -8.36 4.62
N PHE A 5 25.04 -9.38 5.46
CA PHE A 5 25.41 -10.77 5.19
C PHE A 5 24.20 -11.67 4.92
N SER A 6 23.00 -11.08 4.82
CA SER A 6 21.83 -11.80 4.34
C SER A 6 21.71 -11.69 2.82
N PRO A 7 20.85 -12.49 2.17
CA PRO A 7 20.56 -12.31 0.75
C PRO A 7 19.59 -11.15 0.48
N TRP A 8 19.04 -10.52 1.53
CA TRP A 8 17.98 -9.50 1.46
C TRP A 8 18.53 -8.12 1.13
N GLN A 9 17.64 -7.20 0.77
CA GLN A 9 17.95 -5.78 0.75
C GLN A 9 17.94 -5.23 2.18
N ALA A 10 18.84 -4.29 2.48
CA ALA A 10 18.91 -3.64 3.79
C ALA A 10 19.31 -2.16 3.66
N SER A 11 18.69 -1.31 4.48
CA SER A 11 19.05 0.10 4.60
C SER A 11 19.14 0.54 6.05
N PHE A 12 19.95 1.58 6.29
CA PHE A 12 20.20 2.15 7.62
C PHE A 12 20.23 3.68 7.53
N PHE A 13 19.23 4.34 8.08
CA PHE A 13 19.00 5.77 7.88
C PHE A 13 18.50 6.45 9.17
N ASP A 14 18.50 7.78 9.19
CA ASP A 14 17.98 8.58 10.31
C ASP A 14 16.48 8.79 10.17
N GLY A 15 15.76 8.70 11.29
CA GLY A 15 14.34 8.97 11.34
C GLY A 15 13.90 9.49 12.70
N TRP A 16 12.84 10.29 12.72
CA TRP A 16 12.22 10.74 13.97
C TRP A 16 11.08 9.79 14.34
N LEU A 17 11.13 9.24 15.55
CA LEU A 17 10.04 8.44 16.10
C LEU A 17 8.85 9.33 16.48
N SER A 18 7.71 8.71 16.79
CA SER A 18 6.49 9.43 17.16
C SER A 18 6.69 10.34 18.37
N ASP A 19 7.52 9.94 19.32
CA ASP A 19 7.85 10.66 20.56
C ASP A 19 8.97 11.70 20.44
N ARG A 20 9.40 12.04 19.21
CA ARG A 20 10.50 12.97 18.88
C ARG A 20 11.90 12.43 19.14
N THR A 21 12.06 11.16 19.47
CA THR A 21 13.39 10.55 19.57
C THR A 21 14.02 10.46 18.18
N LEU A 22 15.25 10.96 18.03
CA LEU A 22 16.04 10.72 16.83
C LEU A 22 16.55 9.28 16.88
N ALA A 23 16.18 8.48 15.89
CA ALA A 23 16.56 7.09 15.82
C ALA A 23 17.33 6.78 14.55
N LYS A 24 18.21 5.78 14.66
CA LYS A 24 18.78 5.07 13.53
C LYS A 24 17.87 3.90 13.20
N VAL A 25 17.26 3.95 12.04
CA VAL A 25 16.24 3.00 11.57
C VAL A 25 16.90 1.99 10.67
N VAL A 26 16.59 0.71 10.91
CA VAL A 26 17.00 -0.41 10.07
C VAL A 26 15.77 -0.91 9.35
N LEU A 27 15.86 -1.00 8.02
CA LEU A 27 14.85 -1.62 7.18
C LEU A 27 15.49 -2.77 6.42
N VAL A 28 14.87 -3.94 6.50
CA VAL A 28 15.21 -5.12 5.72
C VAL A 28 14.01 -5.47 4.84
N LYS A 29 14.23 -5.62 3.53
CA LYS A 29 13.21 -5.99 2.55
C LYS A 29 13.51 -7.37 2.02
N GLN A 30 12.57 -8.28 2.24
CA GLN A 30 12.60 -9.66 1.76
C GLN A 30 11.66 -9.77 0.58
N ASN A 31 12.14 -10.35 -0.52
CA ASN A 31 11.45 -10.35 -1.79
C ASN A 31 11.12 -11.78 -2.21
N PHE A 32 9.91 -11.98 -2.72
CA PHE A 32 9.37 -13.30 -3.04
C PHE A 32 8.57 -13.27 -4.33
N GLU A 33 8.54 -14.40 -5.01
CA GLU A 33 7.63 -14.69 -6.13
C GLU A 33 6.66 -15.81 -5.73
N PHE A 34 5.52 -15.88 -6.41
CA PHE A 34 4.57 -16.97 -6.23
C PHE A 34 3.98 -17.47 -7.56
N ASP A 35 3.80 -18.78 -7.66
CA ASP A 35 3.18 -19.39 -8.85
C ASP A 35 1.64 -19.35 -8.80
N GLU A 36 0.98 -19.80 -9.87
CA GLU A 36 -0.49 -19.87 -9.97
C GLU A 36 -1.15 -20.74 -8.88
N LYS A 37 -0.39 -21.64 -8.25
CA LYS A 37 -0.86 -22.50 -7.13
C LYS A 37 -0.62 -21.86 -5.77
N GLY A 38 0.08 -20.73 -5.73
CA GLY A 38 0.45 -19.99 -4.53
C GLY A 38 1.70 -20.53 -3.84
N ASN A 39 2.52 -21.34 -4.53
CA ASN A 39 3.81 -21.78 -4.01
C ASN A 39 4.78 -20.60 -4.05
N VAL A 40 5.50 -20.36 -2.94
CA VAL A 40 6.39 -19.21 -2.78
C VAL A 40 7.84 -19.61 -3.00
N THR A 41 8.58 -18.79 -3.75
CA THR A 41 10.03 -18.88 -3.92
C THR A 41 10.70 -17.55 -3.55
N PRO A 42 11.83 -17.55 -2.82
CA PRO A 42 12.61 -16.33 -2.58
C PRO A 42 13.10 -15.73 -3.91
N ASN A 43 13.02 -14.41 -4.05
CA ASN A 43 13.58 -13.63 -5.14
C ASN A 43 14.60 -12.66 -4.54
N GLU A 44 15.82 -13.14 -4.30
CA GLU A 44 16.81 -12.42 -3.51
C GLU A 44 18.04 -12.00 -4.34
N PRO A 45 18.52 -10.74 -4.21
CA PRO A 45 18.01 -9.72 -3.30
C PRO A 45 16.70 -9.08 -3.80
N GLY A 46 16.27 -9.37 -5.03
CA GLY A 46 15.04 -8.84 -5.63
C GLY A 46 15.10 -7.33 -5.86
N PRO A 47 13.93 -6.68 -6.07
CA PRO A 47 13.84 -5.23 -6.22
C PRO A 47 14.40 -4.46 -5.02
N ASP A 48 15.05 -3.33 -5.31
CA ASP A 48 15.66 -2.46 -4.30
C ASP A 48 14.64 -1.86 -3.32
N ILE A 49 15.16 -1.35 -2.20
CA ILE A 49 14.37 -0.54 -1.26
C ILE A 49 14.04 0.79 -1.94
N VAL A 50 12.75 1.13 -1.99
CA VAL A 50 12.28 2.39 -2.57
C VAL A 50 12.50 3.51 -1.55
N VAL A 51 13.28 4.53 -1.93
CA VAL A 51 13.71 5.61 -1.02
C VAL A 51 12.89 6.90 -1.15
N ALA A 52 12.01 6.98 -2.14
CA ALA A 52 11.16 8.14 -2.40
C ALA A 52 9.87 7.70 -3.12
N ASP A 53 8.80 8.46 -2.91
CA ASP A 53 7.58 8.30 -3.69
C ASP A 53 7.88 8.67 -5.16
N ASP A 54 7.35 7.90 -6.11
CA ASP A 54 7.45 8.21 -7.55
C ASP A 54 6.11 8.09 -8.27
N TYR A 55 5.97 8.81 -9.37
CA TYR A 55 4.74 8.97 -10.15
C TYR A 55 5.04 8.93 -11.66
N ASP A 56 4.12 8.41 -12.48
CA ASP A 56 4.25 8.39 -13.96
C ASP A 56 4.18 9.79 -14.62
N GLY A 57 4.14 10.86 -13.84
CA GLY A 57 3.98 12.23 -14.31
C GLY A 57 3.76 13.20 -13.16
N ASP A 58 2.93 14.21 -13.38
CA ASP A 58 2.59 15.18 -12.35
C ASP A 58 1.76 14.52 -11.23
N PRO A 59 2.25 14.51 -9.97
CA PRO A 59 1.54 13.93 -8.82
C PRO A 59 0.13 14.48 -8.60
N ALA A 60 -0.19 15.67 -9.13
CA ALA A 60 -1.53 16.24 -9.07
C ALA A 60 -2.55 15.54 -10.00
N TYR A 61 -2.09 14.67 -10.91
CA TYR A 61 -2.89 14.03 -11.95
C TYR A 61 -2.62 12.53 -12.14
N THR A 62 -1.51 12.00 -11.62
CA THR A 62 -1.16 10.57 -11.74
C THR A 62 -1.21 9.85 -10.40
N PRO A 63 -1.56 8.55 -10.38
CA PRO A 63 -1.48 7.74 -9.17
C PRO A 63 -0.02 7.56 -8.73
N LEU A 64 0.17 7.24 -7.45
CA LEU A 64 1.46 6.82 -6.89
C LEU A 64 1.91 5.50 -7.56
N ARG A 65 3.14 5.47 -8.06
CA ARG A 65 3.75 4.33 -8.75
C ARG A 65 4.70 3.57 -7.82
N GLU A 66 5.60 4.29 -7.16
CA GLU A 66 6.50 3.70 -6.16
C GLU A 66 6.28 4.38 -4.82
N VAL A 67 6.34 3.61 -3.73
CA VAL A 67 6.03 4.07 -2.38
C VAL A 67 7.31 4.15 -1.57
N ASN A 68 7.62 5.29 -0.96
CA ASN A 68 8.78 5.40 -0.08
C ASN A 68 8.71 4.39 1.09
N GLU A 69 9.66 3.46 1.15
CA GLU A 69 9.74 2.45 2.20
C GLU A 69 10.61 2.92 3.38
N GLN A 70 11.46 3.94 3.20
CA GLN A 70 12.32 4.51 4.23
C GLN A 70 11.56 5.49 5.12
N VAL A 71 10.70 4.94 5.97
CA VAL A 71 10.00 5.65 7.04
C VAL A 71 10.45 5.17 8.42
N ALA A 72 10.36 6.03 9.43
CA ALA A 72 10.96 5.76 10.73
C ALA A 72 10.25 4.66 11.55
N PHE A 73 8.93 4.56 11.40
CA PHE A 73 8.09 3.58 12.08
C PHE A 73 6.81 3.37 11.28
N LYS A 74 6.07 2.30 11.56
CA LYS A 74 4.66 2.13 11.21
C LYS A 74 3.93 1.52 12.41
N HIS A 75 2.62 1.73 12.49
CA HIS A 75 1.80 1.08 13.50
C HIS A 75 1.03 -0.09 12.90
N GLY A 76 1.06 -1.23 13.60
CA GLY A 76 0.41 -2.47 13.16
C GLY A 76 1.07 -3.07 11.92
N PHE A 77 0.27 -3.79 11.15
CA PHE A 77 0.66 -4.38 9.86
C PHE A 77 -0.26 -3.86 8.77
N GLU A 78 0.29 -3.48 7.62
CA GLU A 78 -0.48 -2.97 6.49
C GLU A 78 -0.22 -3.72 5.18
N VAL A 79 -1.23 -3.75 4.32
CA VAL A 79 -1.14 -4.35 2.99
C VAL A 79 -1.53 -3.31 1.95
N TYR A 80 -0.67 -3.16 0.95
CA TYR A 80 -0.98 -2.40 -0.26
C TYR A 80 -0.24 -3.02 -1.45
N GLY A 81 -0.57 -2.55 -2.65
CA GLY A 81 0.09 -3.07 -3.83
C GLY A 81 -0.53 -2.61 -5.13
N ASP A 82 0.01 -3.15 -6.21
CA ASP A 82 -0.45 -2.94 -7.57
C ASP A 82 -1.19 -4.18 -8.05
N PHE A 83 -2.40 -3.93 -8.54
CA PHE A 83 -3.32 -4.98 -8.90
C PHE A 83 -4.05 -4.66 -10.20
N THR A 84 -4.25 -5.70 -11.00
CA THR A 84 -5.11 -5.64 -12.18
C THR A 84 -6.29 -6.59 -11.99
N ALA A 85 -7.50 -6.09 -12.24
CA ALA A 85 -8.71 -6.88 -12.24
C ALA A 85 -8.82 -7.65 -13.57
N TYR A 86 -8.81 -8.98 -13.52
CA TYR A 86 -8.88 -9.83 -14.72
C TYR A 86 -10.27 -10.45 -14.89
N PRO A 87 -11.00 -10.10 -15.97
CA PRO A 87 -12.27 -10.73 -16.26
C PRO A 87 -12.09 -12.18 -16.77
N PRO A 88 -13.05 -13.08 -16.50
CA PRO A 88 -12.98 -14.46 -17.00
C PRO A 88 -12.99 -14.53 -18.53
N LYS A 89 -11.97 -15.13 -19.15
CA LYS A 89 -11.77 -15.16 -20.61
C LYS A 89 -12.98 -15.67 -21.42
N ALA A 90 -13.73 -16.63 -20.90
CA ALA A 90 -14.85 -17.26 -21.60
C ALA A 90 -16.16 -16.44 -21.58
N LYS A 91 -16.19 -15.30 -20.87
CA LYS A 91 -17.41 -14.51 -20.67
C LYS A 91 -17.15 -13.08 -21.13
N GLN A 92 -18.09 -12.52 -21.90
CA GLN A 92 -18.19 -11.07 -22.12
C GLN A 92 -18.69 -10.39 -20.83
N ALA A 93 -17.94 -10.58 -19.74
CA ALA A 93 -18.25 -9.98 -18.47
C ALA A 93 -18.26 -8.45 -18.63
N ARG A 94 -19.17 -7.78 -17.92
CA ARG A 94 -19.24 -6.31 -17.86
C ARG A 94 -19.01 -5.80 -16.43
N VAL A 95 -19.10 -6.71 -15.47
CA VAL A 95 -18.96 -6.49 -14.03
C VAL A 95 -18.32 -7.75 -13.45
N ILE A 96 -17.32 -7.57 -12.60
CA ILE A 96 -16.73 -8.63 -11.78
C ILE A 96 -16.57 -8.15 -10.34
N GLU A 97 -16.45 -9.09 -9.41
CA GLU A 97 -15.97 -8.83 -8.07
C GLU A 97 -14.52 -9.32 -7.97
N VAL A 98 -13.69 -8.52 -7.31
CA VAL A 98 -12.31 -8.87 -7.00
C VAL A 98 -12.07 -8.75 -5.51
N GLU A 99 -11.10 -9.48 -4.99
CA GLU A 99 -10.93 -9.63 -3.55
C GLU A 99 -9.47 -9.79 -3.15
N LEU A 100 -9.07 -9.00 -2.15
CA LEU A 100 -7.83 -9.13 -1.40
C LEU A 100 -8.17 -9.51 0.03
N GLY A 101 -7.58 -10.60 0.52
CA GLY A 101 -7.72 -11.05 1.90
C GLY A 101 -6.38 -11.24 2.56
N LEU A 102 -6.33 -11.01 3.86
CA LEU A 102 -5.21 -11.35 4.73
C LEU A 102 -5.73 -12.26 5.84
N HIS A 103 -4.99 -13.31 6.15
CA HIS A 103 -5.40 -14.37 7.06
C HIS A 103 -4.27 -14.72 8.01
N ASP A 104 -4.61 -15.09 9.24
CA ASP A 104 -3.72 -15.84 10.11
C ASP A 104 -4.10 -17.34 10.08
N LYS A 105 -3.49 -18.15 10.96
CA LYS A 105 -3.77 -19.61 11.08
C LYS A 105 -5.22 -19.95 11.43
N THR A 106 -5.96 -19.03 12.03
CA THR A 106 -7.24 -19.28 12.70
C THR A 106 -8.43 -18.58 12.05
N GLN A 107 -8.22 -17.41 11.44
CA GLN A 107 -9.30 -16.59 10.89
C GLN A 107 -8.79 -15.54 9.87
N PRO A 108 -9.67 -15.01 9.00
CA PRO A 108 -9.35 -13.84 8.22
C PRO A 108 -9.06 -12.63 9.14
N LEU A 109 -7.97 -11.92 8.88
CA LEU A 109 -7.61 -10.66 9.52
C LEU A 109 -8.34 -9.48 8.85
N PHE A 110 -8.38 -9.48 7.51
CA PHE A 110 -9.30 -8.64 6.75
C PHE A 110 -9.66 -9.31 5.42
N LYS A 111 -10.74 -8.82 4.82
CA LYS A 111 -11.24 -9.26 3.52
C LYS A 111 -11.88 -8.08 2.81
N LYS A 112 -11.19 -7.54 1.80
CA LYS A 112 -11.63 -6.37 1.04
C LYS A 112 -12.08 -6.80 -0.34
N ARG A 113 -13.35 -6.53 -0.65
CA ARG A 113 -13.98 -6.86 -1.93
C ARG A 113 -14.39 -5.62 -2.67
N LEU A 114 -13.95 -5.51 -3.92
CA LEU A 114 -14.27 -4.41 -4.81
C LEU A 114 -15.10 -4.91 -5.99
N ARG A 115 -16.02 -4.07 -6.45
CA ARG A 115 -16.75 -4.26 -7.69
C ARG A 115 -16.01 -3.50 -8.79
N VAL A 116 -15.66 -4.21 -9.86
CA VAL A 116 -15.02 -3.62 -11.03
C VAL A 116 -15.98 -3.72 -12.20
N THR A 117 -16.19 -2.60 -12.88
CA THR A 117 -17.11 -2.48 -14.02
C THR A 117 -16.38 -2.00 -15.26
N GLY A 118 -16.78 -2.48 -16.42
CA GLY A 118 -16.42 -1.82 -17.67
C GLY A 118 -16.98 -0.40 -17.69
N ALA A 119 -16.40 0.47 -18.52
CA ALA A 119 -16.73 1.89 -18.53
C ALA A 119 -18.24 2.16 -18.60
N ARG A 120 -18.71 3.06 -17.74
CA ARG A 120 -20.09 3.55 -17.68
C ARG A 120 -20.10 5.05 -17.79
N PHE A 121 -21.14 5.60 -18.41
CA PHE A 121 -21.30 7.04 -18.58
C PHE A 121 -22.68 7.47 -18.10
N TRP A 122 -22.83 8.71 -17.67
CA TRP A 122 -24.16 9.27 -17.41
C TRP A 122 -24.88 9.56 -18.73
N LYS A 123 -26.11 9.09 -18.88
CA LYS A 123 -27.03 9.42 -19.97
C LYS A 123 -28.29 10.11 -19.43
N ARG A 124 -28.97 10.87 -20.29
CA ARG A 124 -30.26 11.49 -19.94
C ARG A 124 -31.35 10.42 -19.84
N SER A 125 -32.27 10.59 -18.89
CA SER A 125 -33.55 9.89 -18.82
C SER A 125 -34.66 10.84 -18.35
N LEU A 126 -35.92 10.41 -18.41
CA LEU A 126 -37.08 11.20 -17.99
C LEU A 126 -37.02 11.63 -16.51
N LEU A 127 -36.44 10.79 -15.64
CA LEU A 127 -36.34 11.03 -14.19
C LEU A 127 -34.97 11.59 -13.76
N GLY A 128 -34.16 12.07 -14.70
CA GLY A 128 -32.81 12.59 -14.47
C GLY A 128 -31.70 11.71 -15.05
N PRO A 129 -30.42 12.03 -14.80
CA PRO A 129 -29.32 11.23 -15.32
C PRO A 129 -29.28 9.82 -14.71
N VAL A 130 -29.03 8.83 -15.57
CA VAL A 130 -28.84 7.42 -15.18
C VAL A 130 -27.55 6.90 -15.82
N ALA A 131 -26.92 5.89 -15.23
CA ALA A 131 -25.76 5.25 -15.85
C ALA A 131 -26.15 4.50 -17.13
N THR A 132 -25.24 4.41 -18.09
CA THR A 132 -25.31 3.42 -19.16
C THR A 132 -25.12 2.02 -18.60
N ASP A 133 -25.49 1.01 -19.37
CA ASP A 133 -24.98 -0.34 -19.12
C ASP A 133 -23.44 -0.31 -19.22
N PRO A 134 -22.74 -1.06 -18.35
CA PRO A 134 -21.28 -1.14 -18.40
C PRO A 134 -20.84 -1.77 -19.72
N ASN A 135 -19.76 -1.25 -20.30
CA ASN A 135 -19.07 -1.90 -21.40
C ASN A 135 -18.55 -3.29 -20.98
N ILE A 136 -18.15 -4.11 -21.95
CA ILE A 136 -17.38 -5.33 -21.65
C ILE A 136 -16.13 -4.89 -20.89
N ILE A 137 -15.85 -5.59 -19.79
CA ILE A 137 -14.66 -5.31 -18.99
C ILE A 137 -13.45 -5.96 -19.65
N GLU A 138 -12.37 -5.20 -19.71
CA GLU A 138 -11.03 -5.64 -20.09
C GLU A 138 -10.17 -5.72 -18.81
N PRO A 139 -8.97 -6.33 -18.83
CA PRO A 139 -8.02 -6.19 -17.74
C PRO A 139 -7.92 -4.73 -17.29
N THR A 140 -8.30 -4.46 -16.03
CA THR A 140 -8.49 -3.09 -15.54
C THR A 140 -7.60 -2.85 -14.32
N PRO A 141 -6.60 -1.96 -14.41
CA PRO A 141 -5.78 -1.60 -13.26
C PRO A 141 -6.63 -1.03 -12.12
N ILE A 142 -6.41 -1.55 -10.90
CA ILE A 142 -7.07 -1.12 -9.68
C ILE A 142 -6.27 0.02 -9.08
N ASN A 143 -6.50 1.23 -9.59
CA ASN A 143 -5.85 2.44 -9.09
C ASN A 143 -6.85 3.58 -8.88
N TYR A 144 -6.39 4.63 -8.22
CA TYR A 144 -7.23 5.76 -7.82
C TYR A 144 -7.87 6.53 -8.99
N SER A 145 -7.26 6.53 -10.18
CA SER A 145 -7.82 7.19 -11.38
C SER A 145 -9.13 6.54 -11.87
N ASN A 146 -9.35 5.28 -11.49
CA ASN A 146 -10.53 4.50 -11.83
C ASN A 146 -11.57 4.44 -10.68
N ALA A 147 -11.25 5.00 -9.52
CA ALA A 147 -12.10 5.03 -8.33
C ALA A 147 -12.91 6.33 -8.22
N PHE A 148 -13.82 6.39 -7.25
CA PHE A 148 -14.56 7.62 -6.94
C PHE A 148 -13.61 8.74 -6.50
N GLY A 149 -13.85 9.95 -6.98
CA GLY A 149 -13.07 11.14 -6.67
C GLY A 149 -13.10 12.17 -7.79
N GLY A 150 -12.07 13.00 -7.85
CA GLY A 150 -11.89 14.01 -8.88
C GLY A 150 -12.18 15.43 -8.39
N LYS A 151 -12.31 16.32 -9.36
CA LYS A 151 -12.52 17.76 -9.19
C LYS A 151 -13.87 18.18 -9.79
N ASP A 152 -14.42 19.31 -9.34
CA ASP A 152 -15.57 19.93 -10.02
C ASP A 152 -15.15 20.35 -11.43
N LEU A 153 -16.01 20.09 -12.42
CA LEU A 153 -15.75 20.39 -13.83
C LEU A 153 -15.49 21.87 -14.11
N ASN A 154 -15.96 22.79 -13.27
CA ASN A 154 -15.85 24.23 -13.48
C ASN A 154 -15.06 24.94 -12.38
N ASP A 155 -14.50 24.19 -11.44
CA ASP A 155 -13.74 24.71 -10.31
C ASP A 155 -12.72 23.66 -9.85
N GLU A 156 -11.52 23.73 -10.41
CA GLU A 156 -10.42 22.82 -10.06
C GLU A 156 -9.94 22.96 -8.60
N SER A 157 -10.30 24.05 -7.91
CA SER A 157 -10.00 24.23 -6.49
C SER A 157 -10.95 23.46 -5.58
N ASN A 158 -12.10 23.03 -6.11
CA ASN A 158 -13.06 22.18 -5.41
C ASN A 158 -12.89 20.74 -5.86
N TYR A 159 -12.17 19.94 -5.07
CA TYR A 159 -11.87 18.55 -5.34
C TYR A 159 -12.03 17.66 -4.10
N LEU A 160 -12.10 16.35 -4.32
CA LEU A 160 -12.11 15.38 -3.23
C LEU A 160 -10.68 15.18 -2.71
N LEU A 161 -10.42 15.52 -1.45
CA LEU A 161 -9.08 15.43 -0.86
C LEU A 161 -8.58 13.98 -0.74
N GLU A 162 -9.50 13.02 -0.59
CA GLU A 162 -9.20 11.59 -0.51
C GLU A 162 -8.75 10.99 -1.85
N ASN A 163 -9.17 11.59 -2.97
CA ASN A 163 -8.80 11.14 -4.31
C ASN A 163 -9.03 12.26 -5.36
N PRO A 164 -8.12 13.23 -5.51
CA PRO A 164 -8.28 14.36 -6.42
C PRO A 164 -8.22 13.97 -7.91
N ILE A 165 -7.72 12.79 -8.24
CA ILE A 165 -7.55 12.32 -9.64
C ILE A 165 -8.64 11.32 -10.07
N GLY A 166 -9.56 10.97 -9.17
CA GLY A 166 -10.64 10.03 -9.41
C GLY A 166 -11.74 10.57 -10.32
N ARG A 167 -12.86 9.85 -10.33
CA ARG A 167 -14.02 10.15 -11.20
C ARG A 167 -15.32 10.32 -10.41
N GLY A 168 -16.22 11.14 -10.94
CA GLY A 168 -17.60 11.23 -10.45
C GLY A 168 -17.85 12.24 -9.32
N PHE A 169 -16.90 13.10 -8.98
CA PHE A 169 -17.08 14.10 -7.92
C PHE A 169 -18.10 15.20 -8.28
N LYS A 170 -19.10 15.37 -7.40
CA LYS A 170 -20.05 16.50 -7.32
C LYS A 170 -20.62 17.00 -8.67
N LEU A 171 -20.97 16.08 -9.56
CA LEU A 171 -21.53 16.45 -10.87
C LEU A 171 -22.96 17.00 -10.74
N LYS A 172 -23.23 18.16 -11.34
CA LYS A 172 -24.61 18.66 -11.49
C LYS A 172 -25.32 17.91 -12.61
N ASN A 173 -26.62 17.65 -12.46
CA ASN A 173 -27.40 16.87 -13.44
C ASN A 173 -27.26 17.35 -14.89
N LYS A 174 -27.18 18.68 -15.11
CA LYS A 174 -27.03 19.27 -16.45
C LYS A 174 -25.67 18.97 -17.09
N GLN A 175 -24.63 18.77 -16.27
CA GLN A 175 -23.25 18.54 -16.68
C GLN A 175 -22.88 17.05 -16.68
N ALA A 176 -23.68 16.21 -16.03
CA ALA A 176 -23.40 14.80 -15.88
C ALA A 176 -23.32 14.07 -17.23
N LYS A 177 -24.16 14.41 -18.21
CA LYS A 177 -24.26 13.67 -19.49
C LYS A 177 -22.87 13.50 -20.14
N GLY A 178 -22.47 12.25 -20.40
CA GLY A 178 -21.21 11.90 -21.05
C GLY A 178 -20.02 11.81 -20.10
N GLN A 179 -20.15 12.23 -18.83
CA GLN A 179 -19.12 12.03 -17.83
C GLN A 179 -19.04 10.56 -17.44
N GLN A 180 -17.82 10.04 -17.35
CA GLN A 180 -17.56 8.65 -16.98
C GLN A 180 -17.75 8.47 -15.47
N LEU A 181 -18.38 7.36 -15.08
CA LEU A 181 -18.47 6.92 -13.69
C LEU A 181 -17.19 6.19 -13.27
N PRO A 182 -16.91 6.10 -11.95
CA PRO A 182 -15.90 5.18 -11.43
C PRO A 182 -16.09 3.75 -11.96
N CYS A 183 -14.98 3.12 -12.31
CA CYS A 183 -14.95 1.71 -12.66
C CYS A 183 -14.76 0.82 -11.43
N ILE A 184 -14.15 1.35 -10.35
CA ILE A 184 -13.86 0.65 -9.10
C ILE A 184 -14.67 1.26 -7.96
N GLU A 185 -15.47 0.44 -7.31
CA GLU A 185 -16.34 0.84 -6.20
C GLU A 185 -16.41 -0.27 -5.15
N TYR A 186 -16.77 0.05 -3.91
CA TYR A 186 -17.20 -1.01 -2.98
C TYR A 186 -18.54 -1.59 -3.46
N ALA A 187 -18.69 -2.91 -3.41
CA ALA A 187 -19.88 -3.59 -3.95
C ALA A 187 -21.22 -3.08 -3.38
N ASN A 188 -21.20 -2.60 -2.13
CA ASN A 188 -22.35 -2.07 -1.40
C ASN A 188 -22.45 -0.52 -1.41
N GLN A 189 -21.50 0.20 -2.01
CA GLN A 189 -21.46 1.67 -2.03
C GLN A 189 -21.23 2.19 -3.45
N LEU A 190 -22.27 2.07 -4.28
CA LEU A 190 -22.22 2.50 -5.68
C LEU A 190 -22.67 3.96 -5.83
N LEU A 191 -22.06 4.69 -6.75
CA LEU A 191 -22.45 6.02 -7.19
C LEU A 191 -23.73 5.94 -8.02
N ARG A 192 -24.88 6.16 -7.37
CA ARG A 192 -26.22 6.03 -8.00
C ARG A 192 -26.73 7.31 -8.66
N LYS A 193 -26.23 8.47 -8.26
CA LYS A 193 -26.62 9.78 -8.85
C LYS A 193 -25.38 10.66 -9.03
N PRO A 194 -25.39 11.60 -10.00
CA PRO A 194 -24.25 12.48 -10.24
C PRO A 194 -23.83 13.34 -9.04
N SER A 195 -24.80 13.74 -8.21
CA SER A 195 -24.56 14.61 -7.06
C SER A 195 -24.23 13.86 -5.76
N HIS A 196 -24.26 12.53 -5.77
CA HIS A 196 -23.97 11.73 -4.58
C HIS A 196 -22.46 11.61 -4.37
N THR A 197 -22.07 11.27 -3.15
CA THR A 197 -20.72 10.82 -2.81
C THR A 197 -20.71 9.33 -2.50
N THR A 198 -19.56 8.69 -2.67
CA THR A 198 -19.29 7.33 -2.22
C THR A 198 -17.85 7.23 -1.72
N SER A 199 -17.48 6.11 -1.10
CA SER A 199 -16.13 5.91 -0.60
C SER A 199 -15.14 5.66 -1.73
N VAL A 200 -13.91 6.12 -1.55
CA VAL A 200 -12.79 5.83 -2.47
C VAL A 200 -12.35 4.37 -2.28
N ALA A 201 -12.40 3.59 -3.35
CA ALA A 201 -12.06 2.17 -3.35
C ALA A 201 -10.75 1.92 -4.10
N SER A 202 -9.74 1.36 -3.43
CA SER A 202 -8.48 0.91 -4.02
C SER A 202 -7.80 -0.14 -3.13
N PHE A 203 -6.83 -0.89 -3.66
CA PHE A 203 -5.89 -1.69 -2.88
C PHE A 203 -4.53 -0.99 -2.68
N SER A 204 -4.23 0.04 -3.48
CA SER A 204 -2.95 0.75 -3.50
C SER A 204 -2.73 1.66 -2.29
N ALA A 205 -1.47 2.09 -2.11
CA ALA A 205 -1.08 3.07 -1.09
C ALA A 205 -1.64 4.48 -1.38
N ILE A 206 -1.99 5.21 -0.31
CA ILE A 206 -2.48 6.59 -0.39
C ILE A 206 -1.29 7.54 -0.42
N PRO A 207 -1.20 8.51 -1.36
CA PRO A 207 -0.18 9.56 -1.37
C PRO A 207 -0.15 10.38 -0.07
N SER A 208 1.03 10.83 0.34
CA SER A 208 1.20 11.61 1.59
C SER A 208 0.45 12.93 1.61
N HIS A 209 0.20 13.51 0.43
CA HIS A 209 -0.49 14.78 0.25
C HIS A 209 -2.02 14.64 0.06
N TRP A 210 -2.57 13.43 0.20
CA TRP A 210 -4.01 13.15 0.12
C TRP A 210 -4.59 12.83 1.49
N SER A 211 -5.90 13.02 1.63
CA SER A 211 -6.64 12.54 2.80
C SER A 211 -6.68 11.00 2.84
N PRO A 212 -6.59 10.35 4.02
CA PRO A 212 -6.53 10.95 5.35
C PRO A 212 -5.09 11.20 5.85
N ARG A 213 -4.06 11.08 4.99
CA ARG A 213 -2.65 11.17 5.40
C ARG A 213 -2.21 12.61 5.64
N ILE A 214 -2.67 13.54 4.81
CA ILE A 214 -2.29 14.95 4.92
C ILE A 214 -2.74 15.57 6.24
N GLU A 215 -3.86 15.10 6.81
CA GLU A 215 -4.36 15.53 8.12
C GLU A 215 -3.45 15.11 9.28
N LEU A 216 -2.61 14.07 9.09
CA LEU A 216 -1.66 13.62 10.10
C LEU A 216 -0.35 14.43 10.07
N MET A 217 -0.14 15.26 9.05
CA MET A 217 1.07 16.08 8.90
C MET A 217 1.05 17.25 9.88
N PRO A 218 1.94 17.29 10.88
CA PRO A 218 2.01 18.44 11.76
C PRO A 218 2.58 19.65 11.05
N ASP A 219 2.29 20.82 11.63
CA ASP A 219 2.99 22.04 11.28
C ASP A 219 4.51 21.88 11.44
N ILE A 220 5.25 22.35 10.44
CA ILE A 220 6.71 22.37 10.44
C ILE A 220 7.23 23.47 11.39
N ASP A 221 8.16 23.11 12.27
CA ASP A 221 9.02 24.05 12.99
C ASP A 221 10.26 24.35 12.13
N LYS A 222 10.19 25.44 11.36
CA LYS A 222 11.26 25.86 10.46
C LYS A 222 12.58 26.10 11.19
N LYS A 223 12.54 26.64 12.41
CA LYS A 223 13.77 26.95 13.17
C LYS A 223 14.44 25.67 13.64
N ALA A 224 13.67 24.72 14.16
CA ALA A 224 14.19 23.42 14.57
C ALA A 224 14.73 22.63 13.36
N LEU A 225 13.99 22.59 12.25
CA LEU A 225 14.42 21.95 11.00
C LEU A 225 15.75 22.51 10.48
N MET A 226 15.89 23.85 10.40
CA MET A 226 17.15 24.47 9.94
C MET A 226 18.33 24.22 10.89
N ALA A 227 18.06 23.92 12.15
CA ALA A 227 19.07 23.54 13.14
C ALA A 227 19.38 22.03 13.15
N GLY A 228 18.76 21.23 12.28
CA GLY A 228 18.92 19.77 12.26
C GLY A 228 18.21 19.04 13.41
N ASN A 229 17.29 19.71 14.10
CA ASN A 229 16.50 19.14 15.20
C ASN A 229 15.14 18.63 14.69
N TYR A 230 14.33 18.09 15.61
CA TYR A 230 12.99 17.58 15.33
C TYR A 230 12.16 18.63 14.57
N PRO A 231 11.70 18.33 13.33
CA PRO A 231 11.26 19.37 12.40
C PRO A 231 9.79 19.76 12.54
N PHE A 232 9.05 19.18 13.50
CA PHE A 232 7.62 19.37 13.66
C PHE A 232 7.28 20.06 14.99
N LYS A 233 6.20 20.84 15.02
CA LYS A 233 5.76 21.54 16.24
C LYS A 233 5.14 20.59 17.27
N THR A 234 4.47 19.53 16.83
CA THR A 234 3.86 18.50 17.67
C THR A 234 4.50 17.14 17.43
N VAL A 235 4.27 16.18 18.34
CA VAL A 235 4.62 14.77 18.12
C VAL A 235 3.95 14.22 16.85
N LEU A 236 4.51 13.16 16.26
CA LEU A 236 3.88 12.50 15.11
C LEU A 236 2.78 11.55 15.59
N ASP A 237 1.67 11.53 14.87
CA ASP A 237 0.64 10.50 15.05
C ASP A 237 1.23 9.10 14.81
N GLU A 238 0.76 8.09 15.56
CA GLU A 238 1.28 6.73 15.44
C GLU A 238 1.04 6.11 14.05
N HIS A 239 0.05 6.61 13.30
CA HIS A 239 -0.28 6.20 11.94
C HIS A 239 0.29 7.12 10.85
N PHE A 240 1.09 8.14 11.21
CA PHE A 240 1.63 9.13 10.27
C PHE A 240 2.31 8.50 9.04
N ASN A 241 3.07 7.44 9.27
CA ASN A 241 3.84 6.73 8.25
C ASN A 241 3.10 5.52 7.63
N ASN A 242 1.88 5.19 8.06
CA ASN A 242 1.06 4.17 7.42
C ASN A 242 0.53 4.68 6.07
N MET A 243 0.56 3.83 5.06
CA MET A 243 0.28 4.19 3.67
C MET A 243 -0.95 3.48 3.11
N ALA A 244 -1.27 2.28 3.59
CA ALA A 244 -2.43 1.55 3.11
C ALA A 244 -3.75 2.25 3.52
N PRO A 245 -4.83 2.12 2.75
CA PRO A 245 -6.19 2.36 3.24
C PRO A 245 -6.49 1.70 4.61
N LEU A 246 -7.30 2.34 5.45
CA LEU A 246 -7.58 1.89 6.82
C LEU A 246 -8.14 0.46 6.89
N ASP A 247 -8.93 0.05 5.89
CA ASP A 247 -9.52 -1.28 5.77
C ASP A 247 -8.53 -2.37 5.29
N GLN A 248 -7.26 -2.04 5.16
CA GLN A 248 -6.13 -2.95 4.84
C GLN A 248 -5.03 -2.89 5.91
N ARG A 249 -5.33 -2.29 7.07
CA ARG A 249 -4.43 -2.22 8.23
C ARG A 249 -4.98 -3.12 9.33
N VAL A 250 -4.09 -3.83 10.01
CA VAL A 250 -4.43 -4.71 11.12
C VAL A 250 -3.55 -4.40 12.33
N LYS A 251 -4.12 -4.47 13.53
CA LYS A 251 -3.37 -4.23 14.79
C LYS A 251 -2.48 -5.41 15.18
N LYS A 252 -2.73 -6.59 14.62
CA LYS A 252 -2.02 -7.83 14.97
C LYS A 252 -0.60 -7.78 14.40
N GLU A 253 0.37 -8.23 15.20
CA GLU A 253 1.75 -8.39 14.75
C GLU A 253 1.88 -9.61 13.82
N PHE A 254 2.66 -9.48 12.75
CA PHE A 254 2.95 -10.56 11.83
C PHE A 254 3.64 -11.72 12.54
N THR A 255 3.13 -12.93 12.34
CA THR A 255 3.67 -14.17 12.91
C THR A 255 3.61 -15.29 11.90
N GLN A 256 4.32 -16.39 12.14
CA GLN A 256 4.26 -17.56 11.27
C GLN A 256 2.82 -18.05 11.01
N GLY A 257 2.56 -18.46 9.76
CA GLY A 257 1.28 -19.04 9.28
C GLY A 257 0.24 -18.00 8.87
N TRP A 258 0.69 -16.80 8.53
CA TRP A 258 -0.13 -15.84 7.82
C TRP A 258 -0.11 -16.11 6.33
N ALA A 259 -1.16 -15.71 5.64
CA ALA A 259 -1.27 -15.80 4.19
C ALA A 259 -2.11 -14.65 3.64
N PHE A 260 -1.85 -14.26 2.39
CA PHE A 260 -2.80 -13.45 1.64
C PHE A 260 -3.58 -14.31 0.66
N SER A 261 -4.72 -13.79 0.20
CA SER A 261 -5.53 -14.43 -0.83
C SER A 261 -6.00 -13.45 -1.88
N LEU A 262 -5.97 -13.87 -3.14
CA LEU A 262 -6.37 -13.10 -4.31
C LEU A 262 -7.52 -13.78 -5.06
N SER A 263 -8.53 -13.01 -5.48
CA SER A 263 -9.58 -13.46 -6.40
C SER A 263 -9.88 -12.37 -7.43
N GLY A 264 -9.86 -12.75 -8.71
CA GLY A 264 -9.98 -11.86 -9.87
C GLY A 264 -8.80 -10.92 -10.08
N LEU A 265 -7.65 -11.16 -9.43
CA LEU A 265 -6.50 -10.25 -9.38
C LEU A 265 -5.23 -10.80 -10.04
N TYR A 266 -5.32 -11.90 -10.78
CA TYR A 266 -4.18 -12.42 -11.55
C TYR A 266 -4.70 -13.06 -12.85
N PRO A 267 -3.86 -13.15 -13.90
CA PRO A 267 -4.31 -13.67 -15.19
C PRO A 267 -4.70 -15.15 -15.12
N LEU A 268 -5.50 -15.60 -16.10
CA LEU A 268 -5.88 -17.02 -16.29
C LEU A 268 -6.70 -17.66 -15.16
N GLN A 269 -7.14 -16.89 -14.17
CA GLN A 269 -7.97 -17.40 -13.08
C GLN A 269 -9.40 -17.76 -13.54
N GLU A 270 -9.92 -18.90 -13.07
CA GLU A 270 -11.35 -19.19 -13.19
C GLU A 270 -12.18 -18.29 -12.27
N TYR A 271 -13.36 -17.86 -12.72
CA TYR A 271 -14.19 -16.96 -11.93
C TYR A 271 -14.52 -17.54 -10.54
N GLY A 272 -14.18 -16.82 -9.48
CA GLY A 272 -14.43 -17.24 -8.09
C GLY A 272 -13.38 -18.21 -7.52
N GLN A 273 -12.34 -18.57 -8.29
CA GLN A 273 -11.16 -19.19 -7.70
C GLN A 273 -10.50 -18.22 -6.72
N HIS A 274 -9.83 -18.77 -5.71
CA HIS A 274 -9.01 -18.04 -4.77
C HIS A 274 -7.60 -18.62 -4.82
N GLN A 275 -6.61 -17.78 -5.09
CA GLN A 275 -5.21 -18.13 -4.88
C GLN A 275 -4.84 -17.74 -3.47
N ARG A 276 -4.27 -18.66 -2.70
CA ARG A 276 -3.81 -18.42 -1.35
C ARG A 276 -2.29 -18.59 -1.34
N VAL A 277 -1.60 -17.60 -0.77
CA VAL A 277 -0.14 -17.55 -0.72
C VAL A 277 0.29 -17.43 0.73
N GLU A 278 0.92 -18.47 1.26
CA GLU A 278 1.45 -18.48 2.63
C GLU A 278 2.69 -17.59 2.70
N LEU A 279 2.70 -16.65 3.65
CA LEU A 279 3.78 -15.70 3.83
C LEU A 279 4.93 -16.37 4.60
N PRO A 280 6.15 -16.37 4.04
CA PRO A 280 7.33 -16.81 4.77
C PRO A 280 7.52 -15.98 6.05
N PHE A 281 7.87 -16.65 7.15
CA PHE A 281 8.21 -15.98 8.39
C PHE A 281 9.68 -16.24 8.69
N GLU A 282 10.52 -15.31 8.24
CA GLU A 282 11.96 -15.38 8.43
C GLU A 282 12.46 -14.08 9.07
N GLU A 283 12.57 -14.08 10.40
CA GLU A 283 12.96 -12.88 11.15
C GLU A 283 14.45 -12.53 10.91
N PRO A 284 14.77 -11.29 10.47
CA PRO A 284 16.15 -10.86 10.31
C PRO A 284 16.90 -10.77 11.65
N ILE A 285 18.14 -11.23 11.68
CA ILE A 285 19.05 -11.00 12.79
C ILE A 285 19.76 -9.68 12.54
N VAL A 286 19.53 -8.69 13.41
CA VAL A 286 20.18 -7.38 13.31
C VAL A 286 20.94 -7.06 14.58
N GLN A 287 22.23 -6.75 14.43
CA GLN A 287 23.11 -6.38 15.55
C GLN A 287 23.83 -5.07 15.28
N LEU A 288 23.80 -4.16 16.25
CA LEU A 288 24.71 -3.04 16.34
C LEU A 288 25.96 -3.46 17.12
N VAL A 289 27.12 -3.35 16.49
CA VAL A 289 28.42 -3.69 17.09
C VAL A 289 29.21 -2.42 17.36
N ASN A 290 29.49 -2.19 18.64
CA ASN A 290 30.22 -1.05 19.19
C ASN A 290 31.54 -1.53 19.81
N THR A 291 32.58 -1.66 18.99
CA THR A 291 33.90 -2.20 19.39
C THR A 291 33.79 -3.58 20.06
N LEU A 292 33.53 -3.63 21.38
CA LEU A 292 33.40 -4.84 22.18
C LEU A 292 31.95 -5.25 22.47
N ASN A 293 30.99 -4.32 22.35
CA ASN A 293 29.59 -4.55 22.71
C ASN A 293 28.76 -4.88 21.47
N ARG A 294 27.79 -5.79 21.64
CA ARG A 294 26.78 -6.11 20.63
C ARG A 294 25.40 -5.85 21.20
N HIS A 295 24.58 -5.11 20.47
CA HIS A 295 23.19 -4.85 20.81
C HIS A 295 22.29 -5.42 19.71
N THR A 296 21.40 -6.33 20.06
CA THR A 296 20.39 -6.84 19.13
C THR A 296 19.32 -5.77 18.91
N ILE A 297 18.99 -5.49 17.66
CA ILE A 297 17.86 -4.64 17.28
C ILE A 297 16.72 -5.57 16.84
N ASN A 298 15.61 -5.53 17.56
CA ASN A 298 14.43 -6.32 17.21
C ASN A 298 13.69 -5.63 16.06
N LEU A 299 13.45 -6.36 14.98
CA LEU A 299 12.67 -5.90 13.84
C LEU A 299 11.25 -6.43 13.92
N ARG A 300 10.29 -5.67 13.40
CA ARG A 300 8.90 -6.08 13.20
C ARG A 300 8.59 -6.04 11.71
N CYS A 301 8.00 -7.09 11.18
CA CYS A 301 7.40 -7.01 9.85
C CYS A 301 6.10 -6.21 9.96
N ASP A 302 6.03 -5.07 9.28
CA ASP A 302 4.89 -4.15 9.38
C ASP A 302 4.21 -3.86 8.05
N THR A 303 4.77 -4.34 6.93
CA THR A 303 4.22 -4.08 5.59
C THR A 303 4.35 -5.31 4.70
N LEU A 304 3.28 -5.61 3.98
CA LEU A 304 3.26 -6.48 2.81
C LEU A 304 2.93 -5.65 1.57
N VAL A 305 3.84 -5.66 0.60
CA VAL A 305 3.67 -5.02 -0.70
C VAL A 305 3.46 -6.11 -1.74
N ILE A 306 2.39 -6.04 -2.53
CA ILE A 306 2.06 -7.07 -3.53
C ILE A 306 2.07 -6.44 -4.93
N ASP A 307 2.71 -7.10 -5.88
CA ASP A 307 2.48 -6.86 -7.31
C ASP A 307 1.85 -8.13 -7.90
N SER A 308 0.56 -8.07 -8.19
CA SER A 308 -0.17 -9.24 -8.66
C SER A 308 0.14 -9.59 -10.12
N ASP A 309 0.56 -8.61 -10.93
CA ASP A 309 0.87 -8.83 -12.34
C ASP A 309 2.26 -9.45 -12.50
N ALA A 310 3.22 -9.02 -11.67
CA ALA A 310 4.53 -9.67 -11.56
C ALA A 310 4.49 -10.97 -10.73
N GLN A 311 3.36 -11.28 -10.09
CA GLN A 311 3.21 -12.38 -9.13
C GLN A 311 4.33 -12.39 -8.07
N SER A 312 4.60 -11.22 -7.51
CA SER A 312 5.64 -11.02 -6.52
C SER A 312 5.12 -10.25 -5.31
N PHE A 313 5.85 -10.36 -4.20
CA PHE A 313 5.56 -9.56 -3.01
C PHE A 313 6.82 -9.32 -2.19
N SER A 314 6.77 -8.29 -1.35
CA SER A 314 7.83 -7.94 -0.42
C SER A 314 7.31 -7.87 1.00
N LEU A 315 8.11 -8.37 1.94
CA LEU A 315 7.91 -8.19 3.39
C LEU A 315 8.93 -7.19 3.91
N LEU A 316 8.44 -6.11 4.53
CA LEU A 316 9.27 -5.06 5.10
C LEU A 316 9.40 -5.21 6.61
N TRP A 317 10.63 -5.46 7.05
CA TRP A 317 11.00 -5.61 8.45
C TRP A 317 11.70 -4.36 8.94
N ARG A 318 11.15 -3.71 9.97
CA ARG A 318 11.63 -2.44 10.48
C ARG A 318 11.93 -2.50 11.96
N GLY A 319 13.06 -1.92 12.32
CA GLY A 319 13.50 -1.78 13.69
C GLY A 319 14.27 -0.48 13.83
N TYR A 320 14.52 -0.08 15.06
CA TYR A 320 15.23 1.16 15.32
C TYR A 320 16.05 1.06 16.59
N ILE A 321 17.02 1.94 16.71
CA ILE A 321 17.76 2.19 17.94
C ILE A 321 17.89 3.70 18.12
N ASP A 322 17.85 4.18 19.36
CA ASP A 322 18.13 5.58 19.66
C ASP A 322 19.50 5.95 19.09
N ALA A 323 19.55 7.07 18.34
CA ALA A 323 20.75 7.54 17.68
C ALA A 323 21.91 7.78 18.67
N ILE A 324 21.62 8.06 19.95
CA ILE A 324 22.67 8.24 20.98
C ILE A 324 23.51 6.98 21.22
N HIS A 325 23.00 5.79 20.86
CA HIS A 325 23.70 4.52 21.01
C HIS A 325 24.57 4.15 19.81
N VAL A 326 24.52 4.94 18.73
CA VAL A 326 25.26 4.71 17.49
C VAL A 326 26.42 5.69 17.40
N GLY A 327 27.63 5.19 17.67
CA GLY A 327 28.87 5.95 17.53
C GLY A 327 29.41 5.96 16.09
N ALA A 328 30.41 6.81 15.85
CA ALA A 328 31.02 6.98 14.53
C ALA A 328 31.57 5.67 13.92
N ASN A 329 32.07 4.77 14.77
CA ASN A 329 32.66 3.48 14.37
C ASN A 329 31.69 2.30 14.49
N SER A 330 30.41 2.55 14.82
CA SER A 330 29.42 1.49 14.95
C SER A 330 29.21 0.75 13.64
N GLN A 331 29.16 -0.58 13.74
CA GLN A 331 28.88 -1.47 12.62
C GLN A 331 27.50 -2.05 12.81
N LEU A 332 26.61 -1.84 11.86
CA LEU A 332 25.34 -2.55 11.81
C LEU A 332 25.55 -3.83 11.01
N VAL A 333 25.10 -4.95 11.53
CA VAL A 333 25.19 -6.27 10.90
C VAL A 333 23.77 -6.78 10.69
N VAL A 334 23.44 -7.13 9.45
CA VAL A 334 22.19 -7.81 9.08
C VAL A 334 22.55 -9.22 8.61
N ALA A 335 21.87 -10.23 9.14
CA ALA A 335 22.10 -11.63 8.81
C ALA A 335 20.80 -12.42 8.79
N LYS A 336 20.82 -13.52 8.05
CA LYS A 336 19.78 -14.55 8.06
C LYS A 336 20.16 -15.62 9.08
N LYS A 337 19.17 -16.17 9.79
CA LYS A 337 19.40 -17.31 10.70
C LYS A 337 19.77 -18.54 9.87
N GLU A 338 20.89 -19.19 10.16
CA GLU A 338 21.23 -20.46 9.52
C GLU A 338 20.23 -21.53 9.94
N THR A 339 19.60 -22.18 8.98
CA THR A 339 18.88 -23.42 9.21
C THR A 339 19.92 -24.50 9.36
N ASN A 340 20.21 -24.94 10.60
CA ASN A 340 21.00 -26.14 10.79
C ASN A 340 20.23 -27.31 10.18
N ASN A 341 20.61 -27.71 8.97
CA ASN A 341 20.26 -29.02 8.45
C ASN A 341 21.08 -30.01 9.27
N GLU A 342 20.48 -30.58 10.32
CA GLU A 342 21.00 -31.82 10.90
C GLU A 342 21.02 -32.86 9.77
N VAL A 343 22.22 -33.31 9.44
CA VAL A 343 22.53 -34.33 8.42
C VAL A 343 22.12 -35.71 8.91
#